data_AF-A0AA51QBS3-F1
#
_entry.id   AF-A0AA51QBS3-F1
#
_cell.length_a   1.000
_cell.length_b   1.000
_cell.length_c   1.000
_cell.angle_alpha   90.00
_cell.angle_beta   90.00
_cell.angle_gamma   90.00
#
_symmetry.space_group_name_H-M   'P 1'
#
loop_
_entity.id
_entity.type
_entity.pdbx_description
1 polymer ?
#
loop_
_entity_poly.entity_id
_entity_poly.type
_entity_poly.pdbx_seq_one_letter_code
_entity_poly.pdbx_strand_id
1 'polypeptide(L)'
;MLNLTETEELLLFHPIQSAGPIPTVCDPDGVYPYESFVETAERPSLIKVKMIIMENSSLKVKICPDLGGRFSLYLIKQVTKKFYTIPVL
;
A
#
# COMPACT_ATOMS: atom_id res chain seq x y z
N MET A 1 -0.04 -15.62 -22.45
CA MET A 1 -0.90 -16.10 -21.35
C MET A 1 -0.62 -15.25 -20.13
N LEU A 2 -1.66 -14.78 -19.44
CA LEU A 2 -1.54 -14.00 -18.20
C LEU A 2 -1.58 -14.97 -17.02
N ASN A 3 -0.58 -14.90 -16.14
CA ASN A 3 -0.49 -15.70 -14.94
C ASN A 3 -0.80 -14.83 -13.72
N LEU A 4 -1.53 -15.42 -12.77
CA LEU A 4 -1.97 -14.78 -11.53
C LEU A 4 -1.52 -15.65 -10.36
N THR A 5 -0.82 -15.07 -9.40
CA THR A 5 -0.41 -15.77 -8.17
C THR A 5 -0.63 -14.89 -6.95
N GLU A 6 -1.22 -15.46 -5.91
CA GLU A 6 -1.35 -14.83 -4.60
C GLU A 6 -0.14 -15.19 -3.72
N THR A 7 0.37 -14.20 -2.99
CA THR A 7 1.54 -14.32 -2.13
C THR A 7 1.35 -13.46 -0.89
N GLU A 8 2.07 -13.77 0.19
CA GLU A 8 2.13 -12.92 1.39
C GLU A 8 3.51 -12.31 1.52
N GLU A 9 3.57 -11.02 1.84
CA GLU A 9 4.83 -10.29 2.02
C GLU A 9 4.84 -9.49 3.31
N LEU A 10 6.04 -9.28 3.84
CA LEU A 10 6.27 -8.44 5.01
C LEU A 10 6.64 -7.03 4.56
N LEU A 11 5.88 -6.04 5.00
CA LEU A 11 6.15 -4.62 4.78
C LEU A 11 6.44 -3.92 6.11
N LEU A 12 7.27 -2.88 6.03
CA LEU A 12 7.45 -1.93 7.12
C LEU A 12 6.30 -0.93 7.09
N PHE A 13 5.59 -0.82 8.19
CA PHE A 13 4.49 0.12 8.39
C PHE A 13 4.77 0.93 9.65
N HIS A 14 4.64 2.25 9.59
CA HIS A 14 4.81 3.08 10.76
C HIS A 14 3.48 3.19 11.52
N PRO A 15 3.38 2.75 12.78
CA PRO A 15 2.18 2.92 13.58
C PRO A 15 1.75 4.39 13.61
N ILE A 16 0.45 4.63 13.40
CA ILE A 16 -0.16 5.96 13.34
C ILE A 16 -0.93 6.26 14.62
N GLN A 17 -0.93 7.52 15.04
CA GLN A 17 -1.70 8.02 16.18
C GLN A 17 -2.93 8.77 15.69
N SER A 18 -4.10 8.39 16.22
CA SER A 18 -5.35 9.05 15.86
C SER A 18 -5.44 10.47 16.39
N ALA A 19 -6.17 11.31 15.66
CA ALA A 19 -6.43 12.71 16.03
C ALA A 19 -7.33 12.85 17.27
N GLY A 20 -8.06 11.79 17.63
CA GLY A 20 -8.89 11.74 18.83
C GLY A 20 -10.27 11.13 18.58
N PRO A 21 -11.13 11.08 19.60
CA PRO A 21 -12.44 10.42 19.53
C PRO A 21 -13.53 11.27 18.87
N ILE A 22 -13.22 12.50 18.46
CA ILE A 22 -14.20 13.43 17.89
C ILE A 22 -14.49 13.00 16.45
N PRO A 23 -15.75 12.72 16.08
CA PRO A 23 -16.10 12.40 14.70
C PRO A 23 -15.74 13.55 13.77
N THR A 24 -15.23 13.23 12.59
CA THR A 24 -14.82 14.18 11.54
C THR A 24 -16.00 14.91 10.86
N VAL A 25 -17.18 14.94 11.49
CA VAL A 25 -18.36 15.65 10.98
C VAL A 25 -18.12 17.15 11.13
N CYS A 26 -18.20 17.88 10.01
CA CYS A 26 -17.90 19.32 9.95
C CYS A 26 -16.45 19.68 10.32
N ASP A 27 -15.55 18.70 10.33
CA ASP A 27 -14.11 18.94 10.47
C ASP A 27 -13.54 19.40 9.11
N PRO A 28 -12.93 20.60 9.00
CA PRO A 28 -12.33 21.04 7.74
C PRO A 28 -11.14 20.18 7.30
N ASP A 29 -10.46 19.50 8.23
CA ASP A 29 -9.27 18.70 7.95
C ASP A 29 -9.60 17.19 7.84
N GLY A 30 -10.83 16.80 8.16
CA GLY A 30 -11.31 15.42 8.18
C GLY A 30 -12.27 15.08 7.02
N VAL A 31 -12.31 13.81 6.63
CA VAL A 31 -13.32 13.29 5.69
C VAL A 31 -14.18 12.27 6.40
N TYR A 32 -15.42 12.64 6.72
CA TYR A 32 -16.36 11.72 7.38
C TYR A 32 -16.71 10.52 6.46
N PRO A 33 -16.75 9.26 6.97
CA PRO A 33 -16.62 8.83 8.37
C PRO A 33 -15.20 8.35 8.74
N TYR A 34 -14.18 8.71 7.97
CA TYR A 34 -12.82 8.29 8.22
C TYR A 34 -12.20 9.03 9.41
N GLU A 35 -11.34 8.32 10.13
CA GLU A 35 -10.53 8.86 11.21
C GLU A 35 -9.30 9.58 10.62
N SER A 36 -8.97 10.72 11.21
CA SER A 36 -7.77 11.48 10.89
C SER A 36 -6.62 11.09 11.84
N PHE A 37 -5.38 11.28 11.40
CA PHE A 37 -4.17 10.93 12.14
C PHE A 37 -3.28 12.16 12.31
N VAL A 38 -2.59 12.27 13.45
CA VAL A 38 -1.78 13.45 13.81
C VAL A 38 -0.28 13.15 13.83
N GLU A 39 0.11 11.92 14.17
CA GLU A 39 1.51 11.55 14.32
C GLU A 39 1.77 10.14 13.77
N THR A 40 3.04 9.87 13.49
CA THR A 40 3.53 8.60 12.97
C THR A 40 4.77 8.22 13.75
N ALA A 41 4.84 6.97 14.23
CA ALA A 41 5.95 6.51 15.05
C ALA A 41 7.27 6.54 14.27
N GLU A 42 8.37 6.90 14.94
CA GLU A 42 9.69 6.97 14.32
C GLU A 42 10.17 5.61 13.81
N ARG A 43 9.86 4.54 14.55
CA ARG A 43 10.25 3.17 14.21
C ARG A 43 9.11 2.40 13.54
N PRO A 44 9.34 1.79 12.37
CA PRO A 44 8.34 0.95 11.72
C PRO A 44 8.16 -0.40 12.43
N SER A 45 6.97 -0.97 12.30
CA SER A 45 6.62 -2.34 12.63
C SER A 45 6.45 -3.18 11.35
N LEU A 46 6.58 -4.50 11.47
CA LEU A 46 6.35 -5.42 10.35
C LEU A 46 4.88 -5.80 10.29
N ILE A 47 4.26 -5.58 9.13
CA ILE A 47 2.91 -6.06 8.83
C ILE A 47 2.98 -7.12 7.73
N LYS A 48 2.09 -8.10 7.80
CA LYS A 48 1.86 -9.07 6.72
C LYS A 48 0.76 -8.53 5.82
N VAL A 49 1.05 -8.41 4.54
CA VAL A 49 0.07 -8.00 3.53
C VAL A 49 -0.05 -9.06 2.45
N LYS A 50 -1.27 -9.19 1.92
CA LYS A 50 -1.51 -10.03 0.75
C LYS A 50 -1.09 -9.28 -0.50
N MET A 51 -0.47 -10.00 -1.42
CA MET A 51 0.04 -9.50 -2.67
C MET A 51 -0.43 -10.37 -3.82
N ILE A 52 -1.07 -9.74 -4.80
CA ILE A 52 -1.49 -10.37 -6.05
C ILE A 52 -0.46 -10.00 -7.11
N ILE A 53 0.18 -11.02 -7.68
CA ILE A 53 1.15 -10.86 -8.76
C ILE A 53 0.48 -11.26 -10.06
N MET A 54 0.43 -10.32 -11.00
CA MET A 54 -0.05 -10.55 -12.36
C MET A 54 1.12 -10.42 -13.33
N GLU A 55 1.41 -11.45 -14.11
CA GLU A 55 2.49 -11.41 -15.08
C GLU A 55 2.10 -11.93 -16.46
N ASN A 56 2.73 -11.36 -17.48
CA ASN A 56 2.68 -11.83 -18.85
C ASN A 56 4.13 -11.91 -19.41
N SER A 57 4.25 -12.06 -20.74
CA SER A 57 5.55 -12.16 -21.43
C SER A 57 6.42 -10.91 -21.30
N SER A 58 5.82 -9.74 -21.09
CA SER A 58 6.51 -8.44 -21.15
C SER A 58 6.47 -7.67 -19.83
N LEU A 59 5.51 -7.97 -18.95
CA LEU A 59 5.16 -7.21 -17.77
C LEU A 59 4.89 -8.13 -16.57
N LYS A 60 5.24 -7.66 -15.38
CA LYS A 60 4.86 -8.24 -14.09
C LYS A 60 4.44 -7.12 -13.16
N VAL A 61 3.25 -7.21 -12.60
CA VAL A 61 2.63 -6.21 -11.72
C VAL A 61 2.36 -6.86 -10.39
N LYS A 62 2.66 -6.15 -9.30
CA LYS A 62 2.27 -6.57 -7.95
C LYS A 62 1.28 -5.56 -7.36
N ILE A 63 0.16 -6.08 -6.89
CA ILE A 63 -0.95 -5.31 -6.34
C ILE A 63 -1.15 -5.72 -4.88
N CYS A 64 -1.25 -4.73 -4.00
CA CYS A 64 -1.63 -4.93 -2.60
C CYS A 64 -3.11 -4.56 -2.43
N PRO A 65 -4.05 -5.53 -2.43
CA PRO A 65 -5.47 -5.23 -2.18
C PRO A 65 -5.68 -4.54 -0.83
N ASP A 66 -4.91 -4.92 0.19
CA ASP A 66 -5.08 -4.45 1.58
C ASP A 66 -4.75 -2.95 1.76
N LEU A 67 -3.96 -2.36 0.86
CA LEU A 67 -3.54 -0.95 0.92
C LEU A 67 -4.33 -0.07 -0.07
N GLY A 68 -5.65 -0.31 -0.15
CA GLY A 68 -6.56 0.44 -1.03
C GLY A 68 -6.34 0.14 -2.52
N GLY A 69 -5.83 -1.04 -2.86
CA GLY A 69 -5.59 -1.46 -4.23
C GLY A 69 -4.51 -0.66 -4.96
N ARG A 70 -3.68 0.11 -4.25
CA ARG A 70 -2.59 0.88 -4.87
C ARG A 70 -1.52 -0.06 -5.43
N PHE A 71 -1.05 0.26 -6.64
CA PHE A 71 -0.03 -0.53 -7.33
C PHE A 71 1.33 -0.33 -6.66
N SER A 72 1.90 -1.40 -6.11
CA SER A 72 3.17 -1.31 -5.39
C SER A 72 4.37 -1.49 -6.31
N LEU A 73 4.24 -2.20 -7.45
CA LEU A 73 5.39 -2.44 -8.33
C LEU A 73 5.04 -2.86 -9.77
N TYR A 74 5.69 -2.24 -10.76
CA TYR A 74 5.73 -2.71 -12.16
C TYR A 74 7.14 -3.18 -12.53
N LEU A 75 7.23 -4.32 -13.22
CA LEU A 75 8.45 -4.93 -13.74
C LEU A 75 8.29 -5.17 -15.24
N ILE A 76 9.06 -4.49 -16.07
CA ILE A 76 9.12 -4.74 -17.52
C ILE A 76 10.21 -5.78 -17.77
N LYS A 77 9.83 -6.96 -18.29
CA LYS A 77 10.76 -8.09 -18.51
C LYS A 77 11.73 -7.85 -19.68
N GLN A 78 11.37 -7.04 -20.68
CA GLN A 78 12.16 -6.85 -21.90
C GLN A 78 13.25 -5.76 -21.81
N VAL A 79 13.10 -4.80 -20.89
CA VAL A 79 14.03 -3.67 -20.77
C VAL A 79 14.41 -3.59 -19.30
N THR A 80 15.65 -3.92 -19.03
CA THR A 80 16.32 -3.87 -17.73
C THR A 80 15.76 -2.81 -16.77
N LYS A 81 15.00 -3.30 -15.77
CA LYS A 81 14.86 -2.76 -14.41
C LYS A 81 14.53 -1.25 -14.29
N LYS A 82 13.25 -0.90 -14.46
CA LYS A 82 12.69 0.28 -13.77
C LYS A 82 11.68 -0.18 -12.73
N PHE A 83 12.00 0.05 -11.45
CA PHE A 83 11.13 -0.22 -10.32
C PHE A 83 10.46 1.10 -9.95
N TYR A 84 9.14 1.18 -10.06
CA TYR A 84 8.38 2.27 -9.46
C TYR A 84 7.78 1.72 -8.17
N THR A 85 8.49 1.92 -7.06
CA THR A 85 7.91 1.75 -5.73
C THR A 85 7.24 3.09 -5.40
N ILE A 86 5.92 3.10 -5.35
CA ILE A 86 5.21 4.23 -4.74
C ILE A 86 5.30 3.98 -3.23
N PRO A 87 6.03 4.81 -2.46
CA PRO A 87 6.07 4.65 -1.01
C PRO A 87 4.65 4.80 -0.47
N VAL A 88 4.21 3.80 0.27
CA VAL A 88 2.98 3.87 1.06
C VAL A 88 3.42 4.44 2.41
N LEU A 89 2.94 5.64 2.71
CA LEU A 89 3.18 6.39 3.95
C LEU A 89 2.72 5.60 5.18
#